data_AF-A0A7S1PXP9-F1
#
_entry.id   AF-A0A7S1PXP9-F1
#
_cell.length_a   1.000
_cell.length_b   1.000
_cell.length_c   1.000
_cell.angle_alpha   90.00
_cell.angle_beta   90.00
_cell.angle_gamma   90.00
#
_symmetry.space_group_name_H-M   'P 1'
#
loop_
_entity.id
_entity.type
_entity.pdbx_description
1 polymer ?
#
loop_
_entity_poly.entity_id
_entity_poly.type
_entity_poly.pdbx_seq_one_letter_code
_entity_poly.pdbx_strand_id
1 'polypeptide(L)'
;MWRGDGKAVSPHAFKQLVERVEDRFSGYRQHDCMEFLEFLIDGLKEDCNRVKGKKPYVDRPESDGRTDSEVAVETAEQYLLRNDSDLDDLFVGFEKLTTRCPVCCRESVVFDPFMSV
;
A
#
# COMPACT_ATOMS: atom_id res chain seq x y z
N MET A 1 21.86 -2.64 13.64
CA MET A 1 21.93 -1.42 12.80
C MET A 1 21.99 -0.16 13.67
N TRP A 2 20.96 0.18 14.44
CA TRP A 2 20.91 1.42 15.24
C TRP A 2 21.66 1.41 16.59
N ARG A 3 22.51 0.40 16.88
CA ARG A 3 23.25 0.30 18.15
C ARG A 3 24.52 1.16 18.22
N GLY A 4 24.94 1.75 17.10
CA GLY A 4 26.07 2.70 17.06
C GLY A 4 27.47 2.08 17.15
N ASP A 5 27.58 0.76 17.09
CA ASP A 5 28.88 0.05 17.18
C ASP A 5 29.63 -0.03 15.84
N GLY A 6 29.04 0.46 14.74
CA GLY A 6 29.64 0.54 13.41
C GLY A 6 29.93 -0.81 12.75
N LYS A 7 29.44 -1.91 13.31
CA LYS A 7 29.72 -3.26 12.83
C LYS A 7 28.69 -3.71 11.79
N ALA A 8 29.19 -4.37 10.74
CA ALA A 8 28.33 -5.07 9.79
C ALA A 8 27.58 -6.21 10.49
N VAL A 9 26.33 -6.43 10.09
CA VAL A 9 25.47 -7.50 10.61
C VAL A 9 24.97 -8.37 9.46
N SER A 10 24.89 -9.68 9.69
CA SER A 10 24.30 -10.61 8.72
C SER A 10 22.81 -10.79 9.00
N PRO A 11 21.90 -10.44 8.06
CA PRO A 11 20.46 -10.52 8.26
C PRO A 11 19.91 -11.94 8.01
N HIS A 12 20.64 -12.99 8.39
CA HIS A 12 20.30 -14.37 8.02
C HIS A 12 18.90 -14.80 8.48
N ALA A 13 18.52 -14.48 9.71
CA ALA A 13 17.18 -14.78 10.24
C ALA A 13 16.07 -14.03 9.48
N PHE A 14 16.33 -12.76 9.10
CA PHE A 14 15.39 -11.98 8.31
C PHE A 14 15.23 -12.56 6.90
N LYS A 15 16.34 -12.94 6.23
CA LYS A 15 16.29 -13.63 4.94
C LYS A 15 15.47 -14.93 5.04
N GLN A 16 15.72 -15.77 6.04
CA GLN A 16 14.95 -17.00 6.23
C GLN A 16 13.46 -16.76 6.44
N LEU A 17 13.07 -15.67 7.12
CA LEU A 17 11.67 -15.31 7.28
C LEU A 17 11.05 -14.90 5.95
N VAL A 18 11.71 -14.01 5.21
CA VAL A 18 11.28 -13.56 3.88
C VAL A 18 11.04 -14.75 2.95
N GLU A 19 12.00 -15.68 2.87
CA GLU A 19 11.91 -16.85 1.99
C GLU A 19 10.80 -17.83 2.37
N ARG A 20 10.29 -17.78 3.60
CA ARG A 20 9.14 -18.59 4.04
C ARG A 20 7.80 -17.96 3.71
N VAL A 21 7.77 -16.63 3.64
CA VAL A 21 6.53 -15.86 3.37
C VAL A 21 6.34 -15.69 1.87
N GLU A 22 7.42 -15.46 1.12
CA GLU A 22 7.40 -15.23 -0.32
C GLU A 22 8.54 -15.98 -1.01
N ASP A 23 8.19 -17.10 -1.65
CA ASP A 23 9.12 -18.00 -2.34
C ASP A 23 9.90 -17.31 -3.46
N ARG A 24 9.35 -16.24 -4.06
CA ARG A 24 10.02 -15.47 -5.12
C ARG A 24 11.36 -14.87 -4.69
N PHE A 25 11.56 -14.59 -3.40
CA PHE A 25 12.82 -14.06 -2.85
C PHE A 25 13.77 -15.14 -2.31
N SER A 26 13.48 -16.42 -2.61
CA SER A 26 14.32 -17.55 -2.23
C SER A 26 15.62 -17.68 -3.04
N GLY A 27 16.64 -18.22 -2.38
CA GLY A 27 17.92 -18.50 -3.00
C GLY A 27 18.83 -17.26 -3.07
N TYR A 28 19.68 -17.21 -4.09
CA TYR A 28 20.79 -16.25 -4.17
C TYR A 28 20.90 -15.54 -5.52
N ARG A 29 19.83 -15.58 -6.33
CA ARG A 29 19.80 -14.79 -7.58
C ARG A 29 19.62 -13.31 -7.25
N GLN A 30 19.89 -12.45 -8.22
CA GLN A 30 19.53 -11.04 -8.09
C GLN A 30 18.02 -10.88 -8.25
N HIS A 31 17.44 -9.97 -7.47
CA HIS A 31 16.02 -9.63 -7.48
C HIS A 31 15.86 -8.13 -7.68
N ASP A 32 14.67 -7.72 -8.12
CA ASP A 32 14.30 -6.32 -8.18
C ASP A 32 14.11 -5.77 -6.76
N CYS A 33 14.80 -4.66 -6.45
CA CYS A 33 14.71 -4.06 -5.12
C CYS A 33 13.34 -3.42 -4.87
N MET A 34 12.68 -2.94 -5.93
CA MET A 34 11.36 -2.31 -5.82
C MET A 34 10.30 -3.36 -5.48
N GLU A 35 10.33 -4.49 -6.17
CA GLU A 35 9.45 -5.64 -5.90
C GLU A 35 9.62 -6.14 -4.45
N PHE A 36 10.85 -6.18 -3.95
CA PHE A 36 11.11 -6.55 -2.56
C PHE A 36 10.60 -5.51 -1.55
N LEU A 37 10.75 -4.22 -1.88
CA LEU A 37 10.30 -3.13 -1.01
C LEU A 37 8.77 -3.11 -0.89
N GLU A 38 8.05 -3.26 -1.99
CA GLU A 38 6.59 -3.35 -2.01
C GLU A 38 6.08 -4.51 -1.16
N PHE A 39 6.67 -5.70 -1.33
CA PHE A 39 6.37 -6.86 -0.51
C PHE A 39 6.59 -6.58 0.99
N LEU A 40 7.73 -6.00 1.34
CA LEU A 40 8.08 -5.77 2.74
C LEU A 40 7.15 -4.73 3.39
N ILE A 41 6.84 -3.66 2.68
CA ILE A 41 5.94 -2.61 3.18
C ILE A 41 4.53 -3.15 3.34
N ASP A 42 4.01 -3.91 2.38
CA ASP A 42 2.67 -4.51 2.47
C ASP A 42 2.57 -5.47 3.66
N GLY A 43 3.56 -6.35 3.84
CA GLY A 43 3.63 -7.26 4.99
C GLY A 43 3.69 -6.52 6.32
N LEU A 44 4.53 -5.48 6.44
CA LEU A 44 4.62 -4.67 7.65
C LEU A 44 3.33 -3.87 7.92
N LYS A 45 2.65 -3.39 6.87
CA LYS A 45 1.37 -2.68 7.00
C LYS A 45 0.31 -3.58 7.59
N GLU A 46 0.19 -4.81 7.07
CA GLU A 46 -0.80 -5.76 7.59
C GLU A 46 -0.46 -6.21 9.03
N ASP A 47 0.81 -6.47 9.34
CA ASP A 47 1.23 -6.83 10.70
C ASP A 47 0.99 -5.70 11.71
N CYS A 48 1.25 -4.44 11.31
CA CYS A 48 1.05 -3.25 12.14
C CYS A 48 -0.35 -2.63 12.01
N ASN A 49 -1.28 -3.24 11.26
CA ASN A 49 -2.61 -2.68 11.03
C ASN A 49 -3.40 -2.62 12.34
N ARG A 50 -3.88 -1.44 12.72
CA ARG A 50 -4.71 -1.16 13.90
C ARG A 50 -6.12 -1.68 13.71
N VAL A 51 -6.61 -1.79 12.48
CA VAL A 51 -7.89 -2.44 12.15
C VAL A 51 -7.76 -3.94 12.35
N LYS A 52 -8.50 -4.50 13.31
CA LYS A 52 -8.52 -5.94 13.61
C LYS A 52 -9.86 -6.57 13.22
N GLY A 53 -9.81 -7.84 12.82
CA GLY A 53 -11.00 -8.63 12.48
C GLY A 53 -11.42 -8.52 11.02
N LYS A 54 -12.71 -8.77 10.74
CA LYS A 54 -13.22 -8.80 9.37
C LYS A 54 -13.30 -7.39 8.79
N LYS A 55 -12.45 -7.09 7.80
CA LYS A 55 -12.48 -5.83 7.04
C LYS A 55 -13.86 -5.65 6.37
N PRO A 56 -14.54 -4.50 6.55
CA PRO A 56 -15.83 -4.26 5.92
C PRO A 56 -15.69 -4.16 4.40
N TYR A 57 -16.75 -4.56 3.70
CA TYR A 57 -16.89 -4.24 2.28
C TYR A 57 -17.28 -2.76 2.16
N VAL A 58 -16.58 -2.03 1.30
CA VAL A 58 -16.80 -0.62 1.02
C VAL A 58 -16.90 -0.48 -0.50
N ASP A 59 -17.92 0.23 -0.98
CA ASP A 59 -18.07 0.53 -2.39
C ASP A 59 -17.15 1.68 -2.78
N ARG A 60 -16.44 1.52 -3.90
CA ARG A 60 -15.50 2.52 -4.38
C ARG A 60 -16.25 3.81 -4.76
N PRO A 61 -15.93 4.96 -4.15
CA PRO A 61 -16.57 6.22 -4.48
C PRO A 61 -16.23 6.65 -5.91
N GLU A 62 -17.25 6.93 -6.72
CA GLU A 62 -17.11 7.67 -7.98
C GLU A 62 -17.56 9.11 -7.79
N SER A 63 -17.04 10.05 -8.59
CA SER A 63 -17.47 11.45 -8.50
C SER A 63 -18.98 11.62 -8.66
N ASP A 64 -19.59 11.03 -9.70
CA ASP A 64 -21.04 11.14 -9.98
C ASP A 64 -21.60 12.58 -9.84
N GLY A 65 -20.81 13.57 -10.28
CA GLY A 65 -21.16 14.99 -10.20
C GLY A 65 -20.83 15.69 -8.87
N ARG A 66 -20.31 14.96 -7.88
CA ARG A 66 -19.78 15.50 -6.62
C ARG A 66 -18.39 16.09 -6.81
N THR A 67 -17.98 16.96 -5.90
CA THR A 67 -16.67 17.62 -5.99
C THR A 67 -15.54 16.64 -5.69
N ASP A 68 -14.37 16.89 -6.29
CA ASP A 68 -13.15 16.10 -6.03
C ASP A 68 -12.84 15.98 -4.53
N SER A 69 -13.01 17.07 -3.77
CA SER A 69 -12.72 17.10 -2.34
C SER A 69 -13.64 16.18 -1.53
N GLU A 70 -14.92 16.12 -1.86
CA GLU A 70 -15.87 15.24 -1.17
C GLU A 70 -15.53 13.77 -1.41
N VAL A 71 -15.25 13.42 -2.67
CA VAL A 71 -14.95 12.04 -3.08
C VAL A 71 -13.60 11.59 -2.55
N ALA A 72 -12.61 12.49 -2.52
CA ALA A 72 -11.29 12.21 -1.96
C ALA A 72 -11.35 11.96 -0.44
N VAL A 73 -12.09 12.78 0.31
CA VAL A 73 -12.29 12.59 1.75
C VAL A 73 -13.03 11.27 2.02
N GLU A 74 -14.11 11.00 1.29
CA GLU A 74 -14.85 9.73 1.43
C GLU A 74 -13.94 8.52 1.14
N THR A 75 -13.14 8.60 0.08
CA THR A 75 -12.19 7.54 -0.28
C THR A 75 -11.17 7.31 0.83
N ALA A 76 -10.62 8.38 1.41
CA ALA A 76 -9.65 8.29 2.51
C ALA A 76 -10.29 7.69 3.77
N GLU A 77 -11.50 8.13 4.13
CA GLU A 77 -12.25 7.56 5.26
C GLU A 77 -12.52 6.07 5.07
N GLN A 78 -12.97 5.66 3.87
CA GLN A 78 -13.20 4.26 3.55
C GLN A 78 -11.90 3.43 3.55
N TYR A 79 -10.78 4.01 3.12
CA TYR A 79 -9.47 3.37 3.18
C TYR A 79 -9.07 3.07 4.63
N LEU A 80 -9.24 4.04 5.54
CA LEU A 80 -8.90 3.91 6.96
C LEU A 80 -9.78 2.89 7.70
N LEU A 81 -10.98 2.59 7.21
CA LEU A 81 -11.80 1.48 7.76
C LEU A 81 -11.15 0.10 7.59
N ARG A 82 -10.13 -0.01 6.73
CA ARG A 82 -9.48 -1.27 6.36
C ARG A 82 -7.98 -1.28 6.64
N ASN A 83 -7.34 -0.12 6.54
CA ASN A 83 -5.89 0.06 6.62
C ASN A 83 -5.57 1.27 7.50
N ASP A 84 -5.04 1.00 8.69
CA ASP A 84 -4.65 2.04 9.64
C ASP A 84 -3.36 1.59 10.33
N SER A 85 -2.20 2.04 9.87
CA SER A 85 -0.89 1.67 10.44
C SER A 85 0.07 2.85 10.43
N ASP A 86 1.16 2.76 11.20
CA ASP A 86 2.21 3.80 11.18
C ASP A 86 2.82 3.97 9.78
N LEU A 87 2.79 2.93 8.94
CA LEU A 87 3.26 3.00 7.55
C LEU A 87 2.25 3.71 6.65
N ASP A 88 0.95 3.54 6.92
CA ASP A 88 -0.08 4.33 6.23
C ASP A 88 0.09 5.82 6.53
N ASP A 89 0.32 6.16 7.80
CA ASP A 89 0.54 7.54 8.25
C ASP A 89 1.76 8.21 7.58
N LEU A 90 2.79 7.42 7.26
CA LEU A 90 4.05 7.93 6.71
C LEU A 90 4.11 7.94 5.18
N PHE A 91 3.51 6.94 4.52
CA PHE A 91 3.78 6.67 3.11
C PHE A 91 2.55 6.75 2.20
N VAL A 92 1.33 6.67 2.73
CA VAL A 92 0.13 6.65 1.87
C VAL A 92 -0.25 8.06 1.42
N GLY A 93 -0.37 8.22 0.11
CA GLY A 93 -1.01 9.36 -0.55
C GLY A 93 -2.22 8.91 -1.36
N PHE A 94 -2.96 9.86 -1.93
CA PHE A 94 -4.08 9.59 -2.83
C PHE A 94 -3.89 10.31 -4.17
N GLU A 95 -4.09 9.59 -5.26
CA GLU A 95 -4.04 10.12 -6.62
C GLU A 95 -5.43 10.20 -7.24
N LYS A 96 -5.67 11.27 -8.01
CA LYS A 96 -6.90 11.42 -8.80
C LYS A 96 -6.71 10.73 -10.15
N LEU A 97 -7.54 9.73 -10.41
CA LEU A 97 -7.58 9.05 -11.70
C LEU A 97 -8.85 9.44 -12.46
N THR A 98 -8.66 10.03 -13.64
CA THR A 98 -9.76 10.36 -14.56
C THR A 98 -9.66 9.46 -15.79
N THR A 99 -10.64 8.59 -15.96
CA THR A 99 -10.75 7.75 -17.17
C THR A 99 -11.92 8.24 -18.02
N ARG A 100 -11.67 8.45 -19.31
CA ARG A 100 -12.70 8.87 -20.27
C ARG A 100 -12.93 7.79 -21.32
N CYS A 101 -14.19 7.34 -21.45
CA CYS A 101 -14.57 6.42 -22.51
C CYS A 101 -14.49 7.10 -23.89
N PRO A 102 -13.75 6.56 -24.86
CA PRO A 102 -13.61 7.18 -26.18
C PRO A 102 -14.87 7.07 -27.05
N VAL A 103 -15.84 6.22 -26.68
CA VAL A 103 -17.07 5.98 -27.45
C VAL A 103 -18.24 6.82 -26.94
N CYS A 104 -18.52 6.78 -25.63
CA CYS A 104 -19.66 7.50 -25.04
C CYS A 104 -19.28 8.80 -24.32
N CYS A 105 -17.99 9.17 -24.31
CA CYS A 105 -17.45 10.34 -23.63
C CYS A 105 -17.71 10.41 -22.12
N ARG A 106 -18.22 9.33 -21.48
CA ARG A 106 -18.39 9.26 -20.03
C ARG A 106 -17.02 9.36 -19.36
N GLU A 107 -16.90 10.28 -18.41
CA GLU A 107 -15.76 10.40 -17.51
C GLU A 107 -16.09 9.69 -16.20
N SER A 108 -15.16 8.86 -15.72
CA SER A 108 -15.17 8.32 -14.36
C SER A 108 -13.95 8.88 -13.64
N VAL A 109 -14.21 9.47 -12.47
CA VAL A 109 -13.21 10.06 -11.60
C VAL A 109 -13.25 9.30 -10.29
N VAL A 110 -12.10 8.79 -9.90
CA VAL A 110 -11.87 7.99 -8.70
C VAL A 110 -10.57 8.44 -8.05
N PHE A 111 -10.44 8.19 -6.75
CA PHE A 111 -9.21 8.43 -6.00
C PHE A 111 -8.65 7.09 -5.55
N ASP A 112 -7.36 6.86 -5.77
CA ASP A 112 -6.69 5.62 -5.37
C ASP A 112 -5.55 5.89 -4.40
N PRO A 113 -5.36 5.06 -3.37
CA PRO A 113 -4.21 5.15 -2.50
C PRO A 113 -2.95 4.70 -3.25
N PHE A 114 -1.84 5.42 -3.06
CA PHE A 114 -0.52 5.02 -3.54
C PHE A 114 0.50 5.13 -2.41
N MET A 115 1.62 4.41 -2.52
CA MET A 115 2.73 4.46 -1.55
C MET A 115 4.07 4.85 -2.18
N SER A 116 4.20 4.67 -3.49
CA SER A 116 5.39 4.96 -4.26
C SER A 116 4.98 5.48 -5.63
N VAL A 117 5.86 6.29 -6.24
CA VAL A 117 5.70 6.91 -7.56
C VAL A 117 6.84 6.47 -8.46
#